data_AF-A0A4Y9SLP0-F1
#
_entry.id   AF-A0A4Y9SLP0-F1
#
_cell.length_a   1.000
_cell.length_b   1.000
_cell.length_c   1.000
_cell.angle_alpha   90.00
_cell.angle_beta   90.00
_cell.angle_gamma   90.00
#
_symmetry.space_group_name_H-M   'P 1'
#
loop_
_entity.id
_entity.type
_entity.pdbx_description
1 polymer ?
#
loop_
_entity_poly.entity_id
_entity_poly.type
_entity_poly.pdbx_seq_one_letter_code
_entity_poly.pdbx_strand_id
1 'polypeptide(L)' 'MPYKSIDDLPDSVRKNLPSHAQEIFKEAFNSAYDEYAERGPEGREETAFKVAWAAVKNKYKKIEKSGKWVPE' A
#
# COMPACT_ATOMS: atom_id res chain seq x y z
N MET A 1 -7.92 9.98 -1.57
CA MET A 1 -9.21 9.24 -1.41
C MET A 1 -8.89 7.78 -1.09
N PRO A 2 -9.74 7.04 -0.36
CA PRO A 2 -9.56 5.60 -0.19
C PRO A 2 -9.76 4.86 -1.53
N TYR A 3 -9.02 3.78 -1.73
CA TYR A 3 -9.07 2.93 -2.92
C TYR A 3 -10.22 1.93 -2.82
N LYS A 4 -11.08 1.87 -3.84
CA LYS A 4 -12.23 0.94 -3.86
C LYS A 4 -11.80 -0.46 -4.30
N SER A 5 -10.92 -0.53 -5.29
CA SER A 5 -10.40 -1.78 -5.84
C SER A 5 -8.88 -1.76 -5.92
N ILE A 6 -8.28 -2.94 -6.10
CA ILE A 6 -6.84 -3.05 -6.35
C ILE A 6 -6.46 -2.41 -7.69
N ASP A 7 -7.40 -2.27 -8.62
CA ASP A 7 -7.22 -1.60 -9.91
C ASP A 7 -7.11 -0.07 -9.81
N ASP A 8 -7.65 0.52 -8.74
CA ASP A 8 -7.51 1.96 -8.45
C ASP A 8 -6.11 2.31 -7.90
N LEU A 9 -5.31 1.32 -7.52
CA LEU A 9 -3.99 1.54 -6.95
C LEU A 9 -3.03 2.15 -7.98
N PRO A 10 -1.97 2.86 -7.53
CA PRO A 10 -0.97 3.41 -8.45
C PRO A 10 -0.35 2.30 -9.32
N ASP A 11 -0.06 2.60 -10.58
CA ASP A 11 0.59 1.66 -11.50
C ASP A 11 1.86 1.04 -10.93
N SER A 12 2.62 1.80 -10.15
CA SER A 12 3.83 1.31 -9.50
C SER A 12 3.52 0.21 -8.48
N VAL A 13 2.38 0.27 -7.80
CA VAL A 13 1.91 -0.77 -6.87
C VAL A 13 1.40 -1.96 -7.68
N ARG A 14 0.48 -1.73 -8.63
CA ARG A 14 -0.16 -2.80 -9.42
C ARG A 14 0.81 -3.62 -10.27
N LYS A 15 1.84 -2.98 -10.84
CA LYS A 15 2.83 -3.65 -11.71
C LYS A 15 3.95 -4.36 -10.94
N ASN A 16 4.23 -3.94 -9.71
CA ASN A 16 5.32 -4.52 -8.92
C ASN A 16 4.84 -5.53 -7.87
N LEU A 17 3.59 -5.43 -7.41
CA LEU A 17 3.05 -6.27 -6.35
C LEU A 17 2.12 -7.36 -6.90
N PRO A 18 2.20 -8.60 -6.38
CA PRO A 18 1.20 -9.61 -6.68
C PRO A 18 -0.18 -9.21 -6.13
N SER A 19 -1.25 -9.77 -6.70
CA SER A 19 -2.64 -9.37 -6.40
C SER A 19 -2.95 -9.34 -4.90
N HIS A 20 -2.52 -10.35 -4.14
CA HIS A 20 -2.76 -10.40 -2.70
C HIS A 20 -2.00 -9.30 -1.92
N ALA A 21 -0.80 -8.92 -2.37
CA ALA A 21 -0.08 -7.80 -1.78
C ALA A 21 -0.74 -6.45 -2.12
N GLN A 22 -1.37 -6.33 -3.29
CA GLN A 22 -2.17 -5.17 -3.65
C GLN A 22 -3.39 -5.02 -2.73
N GLU A 23 -4.05 -6.14 -2.39
CA GLU A 23 -5.16 -6.14 -1.43
C GLU A 23 -4.72 -5.63 -0.05
N ILE A 24 -3.61 -6.16 0.48
CA ILE A 24 -3.03 -5.70 1.76
C ILE A 24 -2.70 -4.21 1.70
N PHE A 25 -2.10 -3.75 0.60
CA PHE A 25 -1.80 -2.33 0.42
C PHE A 25 -3.08 -1.49 0.48
N LYS A 26 -4.12 -1.88 -0.26
CA LYS A 26 -5.41 -1.19 -0.31
C LYS A 26 -6.06 -1.10 1.07
N GLU A 27 -6.14 -2.22 1.79
CA GLU A 27 -6.76 -2.27 3.12
C GLU A 27 -5.99 -1.43 4.13
N ALA A 28 -4.67 -1.57 4.18
CA ALA A 28 -3.83 -0.80 5.08
C ALA A 28 -3.86 0.70 4.76
N PHE A 29 -3.87 1.07 3.47
CA PHE A 29 -4.02 2.45 3.04
C PHE A 29 -5.36 3.03 3.50
N ASN A 30 -6.47 2.34 3.22
CA ASN A 30 -7.81 2.82 3.57
C ASN A 30 -7.97 2.97 5.08
N SER A 31 -7.48 2.00 5.86
CA SER A 31 -7.51 2.07 7.32
C SER A 31 -6.70 3.26 7.84
N ALA A 32 -5.49 3.46 7.34
CA ALA A 32 -4.67 4.60 7.73
C ALA A 32 -5.26 5.94 7.25
N TYR A 33 -5.89 5.99 6.09
CA TYR A 33 -6.50 7.20 5.56
C TYR A 33 -7.64 7.72 6.43
N ASP A 34 -8.39 6.79 7.03
CA ASP A 34 -9.45 7.08 8.00
C ASP A 34 -8.85 7.51 9.35
N GLU A 35 -7.85 6.78 9.85
CA GLU A 35 -7.17 7.05 11.12
C GLU A 35 -6.49 8.44 11.14
N TYR A 36 -5.88 8.84 10.03
CA TYR A 36 -5.18 10.13 9.90
C TYR A 36 -6.06 11.25 9.33
N ALA A 37 -7.40 11.15 9.41
CA ALA A 37 -8.31 12.19 8.91
C ALA A 37 -8.02 13.59 9.50
N GLU A 38 -7.50 13.67 10.72
CA GLU A 38 -7.19 14.93 11.42
C GLU A 38 -5.88 15.61 10.97
N ARG A 39 -4.99 14.92 10.22
CA ARG A 39 -3.68 15.46 9.79
C ARG A 39 -3.75 16.40 8.57
N GLY A 40 -4.94 16.74 8.10
CA GLY A 40 -5.14 17.51 6.88
C GLY A 40 -4.89 16.69 5.60
N PRO A 41 -5.30 17.21 4.43
CA PRO A 41 -5.40 16.42 3.19
C PRO A 41 -4.05 15.91 2.66
N GLU A 42 -2.98 16.69 2.76
CA GLU A 42 -1.65 16.29 2.26
C GLU A 42 -0.93 15.34 3.23
N GLY A 43 -0.97 15.64 4.53
CA GLY A 43 -0.30 14.86 5.56
C GLY A 43 -0.92 13.47 5.78
N ARG A 44 -2.23 13.34 5.62
CA ARG A 44 -2.93 12.06 5.77
C ARG A 44 -2.57 11.08 4.66
N GLU A 45 -2.46 11.57 3.42
CA GLU A 45 -2.24 10.72 2.25
C GLU A 45 -0.82 10.15 2.26
N GLU A 46 0.19 10.98 2.55
CA GLU A 46 1.57 10.54 2.72
C GLU A 46 1.71 9.51 3.85
N THR A 47 1.05 9.75 4.99
CA THR A 47 1.09 8.82 6.13
C THR A 47 0.44 7.48 5.76
N ALA A 48 -0.74 7.51 5.13
CA ALA A 48 -1.43 6.30 4.67
C ALA A 48 -0.59 5.49 3.68
N PHE A 49 0.12 6.15 2.75
CA PHE A 49 1.07 5.50 1.85
C PHE A 49 2.20 4.78 2.59
N LYS A 50 2.79 5.43 3.61
CA LYS A 50 3.85 4.83 4.41
C LYS A 50 3.36 3.61 5.17
N VAL A 51 2.18 3.68 5.77
CA VAL A 51 1.56 2.56 6.51
C VAL A 51 1.25 1.40 5.56
N ALA A 52 0.67 1.67 4.39
CA ALA A 52 0.37 0.65 3.39
C ALA A 52 1.62 -0.10 2.93
N TRP A 53 2.70 0.63 2.63
CA TRP A 53 3.98 0.00 2.28
C TRP A 53 4.59 -0.80 3.43
N ALA A 54 4.42 -0.37 4.68
CA ALA A 54 4.89 -1.13 5.84
C ALA A 54 4.11 -2.45 5.99
N ALA A 55 2.79 -2.43 5.80
CA ALA A 55 1.95 -3.63 5.83
C ALA A 55 2.35 -4.63 4.74
N VAL A 56 2.59 -4.16 3.51
CA VAL A 56 3.12 -5.00 2.43
C VAL A 56 4.48 -5.57 2.81
N LYS A 57 5.41 -4.75 3.30
CA LYS A 57 6.76 -5.19 3.72
C LYS A 57 6.75 -6.21 4.86
N ASN A 58 5.71 -6.21 5.68
CA ASN A 58 5.55 -7.16 6.78
C ASN A 58 5.15 -8.57 6.28
N LYS A 59 4.43 -8.65 5.15
CA LYS A 59 3.97 -9.92 4.57
C LYS A 59 4.75 -10.34 3.34
N TYR A 60 5.42 -9.40 2.69
CA TYR A 60 6.15 -9.58 1.45
C TYR A 60 7.54 -8.96 1.56
N LYS A 61 8.53 -9.68 1.07
CA LYS A 61 9.90 -9.21 0.94
C LYS A 61 10.21 -8.87 -0.51
N LYS A 62 10.77 -7.69 -0.74
CA LYS A 62 11.31 -7.33 -2.05
C LYS A 62 12.66 -8.01 -2.25
N ILE A 63 12.77 -8.83 -3.29
CA ILE A 63 14.04 -9.41 -3.72
C ILE A 63 14.82 -8.34 -4.48
N GLU A 64 15.88 -7.80 -3.87
CA GLU A 64 16.67 -6.71 -4.48
C GLU A 64 17.25 -7.09 -5.85
N LYS A 65 17.63 -8.36 -6.04
CA LYS A 65 18.19 -8.86 -7.30
C LYS A 65 17.22 -8.86 -8.47
N SER A 66 15.91 -8.97 -8.22
CA SER A 66 14.89 -9.09 -9.27
C SER A 66 13.83 -8.00 -9.23
N GLY A 67 13.81 -7.19 -8.18
CA GLY A 67 12.77 -6.19 -7.93
C GLY A 67 11.40 -6.78 -7.56
N LYS A 68 11.27 -8.12 -7.52
CA LYS A 68 10.00 -8.82 -7.27
C LYS A 68 9.67 -8.90 -5.79
N TRP A 69 8.39 -8.83 -5.46
CA TRP A 69 7.89 -9.06 -4.12
C TRP A 69 7.46 -10.52 -3.97
N VAL A 70 8.00 -11.20 -2.96
CA VAL A 70 7.64 -12.58 -2.61
C VAL A 70 7.07 -12.60 -1.19
N PRO A 71 6.08 -13.45 -0.87
CA PRO A 71 5.63 -13.60 0.50
C PRO A 71 6.81 -14.03 1.39
N GLU A 72 6.85 -13.50 2.62
CA GLU A 72 7.85 -13.91 3.62
C GLU A 72 7.61 -15.35 4.11
#